data_AF-A0A6N6PXG9-F1
#
_entry.id   AF-A0A6N6PXG9-F1
#
_cell.length_a   1.000
_cell.length_b   1.000
_cell.length_c   1.000
_cell.angle_alpha   90.00
_cell.angle_beta   90.00
_cell.angle_gamma   90.00
#
_symmetry.space_group_name_H-M   'P 1'
#
loop_
_entity.id
_entity.type
_entity.pdbx_description
1 polymer ?
#
loop_
_entity_poly.entity_id
_entity_poly.type
_entity_poly.pdbx_seq_one_letter_code
_entity_poly.pdbx_strand_id
1 'polypeptide(L)'
;SQGEYAGLLVIRAYLRSRGETGRTACLIPMSAHGTNPASAVMAGFHVVPVACDAQGNIDVGDLRSKIAANADQLACLMVTYPSTHGVFETTIREICGLVHAAGGLVYMDGANMNAQVGLTSPGVIGADVCHLNLHKTFCIPHGGGGPGVGPIGVAEHLVPFLPGHPVVNLGGEEPIGAVSAAPWGSASICTISWMYLAMMGADGLRRATQVAILNANYLSARLEPYFATLYRGPGGLVAHESILDLRSFKIVTAEDVAKRLMDFGFHAPTLSWPVAGTLMVEPTESESREELDRFVEAMIAIRAEIEEVETGRVDPRDNLLKNAPHTADVVCGDVWVRPYPRTRAAYPVEGLRGAKFWPSVGRVDNVHGDRNLVCTCAGMEAHSGAL
;
A
#
# COMPACT_ATOMS: atom_id res chain seq x y z
N SER A 1 7.88 -4.02 -7.23
CA SER A 1 8.18 -3.79 -8.67
C SER A 1 9.26 -4.73 -9.23
N GLN A 2 10.55 -4.65 -8.88
CA GLN A 2 11.57 -5.50 -9.52
C GLN A 2 11.34 -7.01 -9.31
N GLY A 3 10.80 -7.42 -8.16
CA GLY A 3 10.37 -8.80 -7.94
C GLY A 3 9.16 -9.22 -8.79
N GLU A 4 8.24 -8.31 -9.09
CA GLU A 4 7.15 -8.56 -10.06
C GLU A 4 7.71 -8.78 -11.45
N TYR A 5 8.55 -7.85 -11.91
CA TYR A 5 9.21 -7.96 -13.21
C TYR A 5 10.00 -9.27 -13.34
N ALA A 6 10.81 -9.63 -12.34
CA ALA A 6 11.56 -10.88 -12.33
C ALA A 6 10.64 -12.11 -12.37
N GLY A 7 9.60 -12.15 -11.54
CA GLY A 7 8.65 -13.27 -11.52
C GLY A 7 7.89 -13.43 -12.84
N LEU A 8 7.51 -12.33 -13.48
CA LEU A 8 6.86 -12.35 -14.79
C LEU A 8 7.82 -12.79 -15.91
N LEU A 9 9.10 -12.40 -15.86
CA LEU A 9 10.10 -12.93 -16.79
C LEU A 9 10.33 -14.44 -16.62
N VAL A 10 10.32 -14.93 -15.37
CA VAL A 10 10.39 -16.37 -15.05
C VAL A 10 9.20 -17.12 -15.65
N ILE A 11 7.97 -16.61 -15.45
CA ILE A 11 6.75 -17.15 -16.08
C ILE A 11 6.90 -17.18 -17.61
N ARG A 12 7.37 -16.08 -18.20
CA ARG A 12 7.56 -15.98 -19.65
C ARG A 12 8.57 -16.99 -20.18
N ALA A 13 9.68 -17.19 -19.48
CA ALA A 13 10.72 -18.15 -19.85
C ALA A 13 10.19 -19.59 -19.75
N TYR A 14 9.47 -19.91 -18.69
CA TYR A 14 8.81 -21.20 -18.55
C TYR A 14 7.84 -21.50 -19.69
N LEU A 15 6.94 -20.56 -20.04
CA LEU A 15 6.00 -20.74 -21.16
C LEU A 15 6.75 -20.95 -22.49
N ARG A 16 7.84 -20.21 -22.72
CA ARG A 16 8.69 -20.36 -23.92
C ARG A 16 9.39 -21.71 -23.99
N SER A 17 9.87 -22.25 -22.86
CA SER A 17 10.49 -23.58 -22.81
C SER A 17 9.53 -24.70 -23.24
N ARG A 18 8.22 -24.48 -23.06
CA ARG A 18 7.13 -25.37 -23.50
C ARG A 18 6.66 -25.11 -24.93
N GLY A 19 7.30 -24.18 -25.66
CA GLY A 19 6.86 -23.75 -26.99
C GLY A 19 5.63 -22.84 -27.00
N GLU A 20 5.13 -22.41 -25.84
CA GLU A 20 3.89 -21.63 -25.69
C GLU A 20 4.14 -20.12 -25.83
N THR A 21 4.82 -19.72 -26.91
CA THR A 21 5.30 -18.34 -27.12
C THR A 21 4.18 -17.32 -27.36
N GLY A 22 2.99 -17.78 -27.73
CA GLY A 22 1.79 -16.94 -27.95
C GLY A 22 1.03 -16.56 -26.68
N ARG A 23 1.37 -17.14 -25.52
CA ARG A 23 0.73 -16.79 -24.24
C ARG A 23 1.29 -15.47 -23.70
N THR A 24 0.56 -14.38 -23.92
CA THR A 24 0.96 -13.02 -23.50
C THR A 24 -0.09 -12.27 -22.69
N ALA A 25 -1.30 -12.79 -22.51
CA ALA A 25 -2.33 -12.13 -21.70
C ALA A 25 -2.05 -12.30 -20.20
N CYS A 26 -1.92 -11.17 -19.51
CA CYS A 26 -1.77 -11.08 -18.05
C CYS A 26 -3.05 -10.48 -17.46
N LEU A 27 -3.83 -11.30 -16.75
CA LEU A 27 -5.03 -10.86 -16.08
C LEU A 27 -4.65 -10.10 -14.80
N ILE A 28 -5.21 -8.91 -14.59
CA ILE A 28 -4.91 -8.07 -13.42
C ILE A 28 -6.20 -7.47 -12.87
N PRO A 29 -6.59 -7.75 -11.61
CA PRO A 29 -7.71 -7.08 -10.95
C PRO A 29 -7.54 -5.57 -10.91
N MET A 30 -8.64 -4.83 -11.09
CA MET A 30 -8.63 -3.36 -11.05
C MET A 30 -8.19 -2.77 -9.71
N SER A 31 -8.23 -3.57 -8.64
CA SER A 31 -7.74 -3.21 -7.30
C SER A 31 -6.22 -3.34 -7.14
N ALA A 32 -5.52 -4.00 -8.07
CA ALA A 32 -4.09 -4.27 -7.94
C ALA A 32 -3.24 -2.98 -7.82
N HIS A 33 -2.08 -3.09 -7.17
CA HIS A 33 -1.12 -1.99 -7.09
C HIS A 33 -0.66 -1.57 -8.49
N GLY A 34 -0.41 -0.27 -8.69
CA GLY A 34 -0.06 0.30 -10.00
C GLY A 34 1.25 -0.24 -10.58
N THR A 35 2.12 -0.84 -9.76
CA THR A 35 3.31 -1.53 -10.26
C THR A 35 2.97 -2.79 -11.04
N ASN A 36 1.86 -3.48 -10.73
CA ASN A 36 1.51 -4.76 -11.36
C ASN A 36 1.32 -4.61 -12.89
N PRO A 37 0.43 -3.71 -13.39
CA PRO A 37 0.31 -3.50 -14.82
C PRO A 37 1.59 -2.92 -15.45
N ALA A 38 2.32 -2.06 -14.75
CA ALA A 38 3.59 -1.51 -15.25
C ALA A 38 4.65 -2.62 -15.45
N SER A 39 4.82 -3.49 -14.46
CA SER A 39 5.73 -4.64 -14.48
C SER A 39 5.34 -5.63 -15.57
N ALA A 40 4.03 -5.88 -15.77
CA ALA A 40 3.52 -6.76 -16.82
C ALA A 40 3.84 -6.24 -18.22
N VAL A 41 3.58 -4.96 -18.49
CA VAL A 41 3.94 -4.32 -19.76
C VAL A 41 5.45 -4.36 -19.98
N MET A 42 6.24 -4.05 -18.96
CA MET A 42 7.71 -4.08 -19.04
C MET A 42 8.26 -5.48 -19.33
N ALA A 43 7.62 -6.54 -18.80
CA ALA A 43 7.95 -7.94 -19.08
C ALA A 43 7.45 -8.42 -20.46
N GLY A 44 6.69 -7.59 -21.19
CA GLY A 44 6.18 -7.87 -22.52
C GLY A 44 4.85 -8.63 -22.56
N PHE A 45 4.05 -8.56 -21.49
CA PHE A 45 2.69 -9.07 -21.44
C PHE A 45 1.66 -8.01 -21.87
N HIS A 46 0.52 -8.47 -22.38
CA HIS A 46 -0.66 -7.68 -22.62
C HIS A 46 -1.56 -7.70 -21.38
N VAL A 47 -1.78 -6.53 -20.77
CA VAL A 47 -2.61 -6.40 -19.57
C VAL A 47 -4.09 -6.51 -19.94
N VAL A 48 -4.79 -7.44 -19.28
CA VAL A 48 -6.24 -7.61 -19.37
C VAL A 48 -6.84 -7.30 -18.00
N PRO A 49 -7.55 -6.17 -17.84
CA PRO A 49 -8.15 -5.82 -16.56
C PRO A 49 -9.30 -6.78 -16.21
N VAL A 50 -9.38 -7.14 -14.93
CA VAL A 50 -10.46 -7.94 -14.34
C VAL A 50 -11.24 -7.07 -13.35
N ALA A 51 -12.56 -7.07 -13.47
CA ALA A 51 -13.44 -6.29 -12.61
C ALA A 51 -13.36 -6.72 -11.13
N CYS A 52 -13.77 -5.82 -10.25
CA CYS A 52 -14.04 -6.13 -8.85
C CYS A 52 -15.54 -5.98 -8.59
N ASP A 53 -16.09 -6.83 -7.71
CA ASP A 53 -17.50 -6.76 -7.30
C ASP A 53 -17.77 -5.54 -6.40
N ALA A 54 -19.04 -5.32 -6.04
CA ALA A 54 -19.43 -4.21 -5.18
C ALA A 54 -18.88 -4.31 -3.74
N GLN A 55 -18.41 -5.49 -3.32
CA GLN A 55 -17.76 -5.74 -2.03
C GLN A 55 -16.22 -5.62 -2.13
N GLY A 56 -15.69 -5.27 -3.29
CA GLY A 56 -14.26 -5.08 -3.52
C GLY A 56 -13.47 -6.38 -3.74
N ASN A 57 -14.12 -7.53 -3.92
CA ASN A 57 -13.43 -8.77 -4.27
C ASN A 57 -13.23 -8.86 -5.78
N ILE A 58 -12.39 -9.78 -6.25
CA ILE A 58 -12.29 -10.10 -7.67
C ILE A 58 -13.63 -10.64 -8.16
N ASP A 59 -14.16 -10.07 -9.25
CA ASP A 59 -15.37 -10.60 -9.90
C ASP A 59 -15.01 -11.91 -10.60
N VAL A 60 -15.36 -13.04 -9.97
CA VAL A 60 -15.09 -14.39 -10.48
C VAL A 60 -15.82 -14.64 -11.82
N GLY A 61 -16.98 -14.00 -12.04
CA GLY A 61 -17.72 -14.09 -13.28
C GLY A 61 -16.98 -13.40 -14.44
N ASP A 62 -16.53 -12.17 -14.21
CA ASP A 62 -15.69 -11.45 -15.19
C ASP A 62 -14.37 -12.18 -15.41
N LEU A 63 -13.71 -12.69 -14.36
CA LEU A 63 -12.49 -13.49 -14.48
C LEU A 63 -12.69 -14.69 -15.43
N ARG A 64 -13.76 -15.47 -15.25
CA ARG A 64 -14.09 -16.61 -16.13
C ARG A 64 -14.28 -16.15 -17.58
N SER A 65 -14.95 -15.02 -17.78
CA SER A 65 -15.15 -14.42 -19.10
C SER A 65 -13.81 -14.01 -19.74
N LYS A 66 -12.91 -13.36 -18.98
CA LYS A 66 -11.57 -12.97 -19.47
C LYS A 66 -10.69 -14.17 -19.77
N ILE A 67 -10.74 -15.22 -18.95
CA ILE A 67 -10.04 -16.48 -19.21
C ILE A 67 -10.53 -17.08 -20.54
N ALA A 68 -11.85 -17.20 -20.72
CA ALA A 68 -12.42 -17.76 -21.96
C ALA A 68 -12.05 -16.93 -23.20
N ALA A 69 -12.12 -15.60 -23.11
CA ALA A 69 -11.77 -14.70 -24.19
C ALA A 69 -10.28 -14.71 -24.57
N ASN A 70 -9.41 -15.20 -23.67
CA ASN A 70 -7.96 -15.24 -23.85
C ASN A 70 -7.40 -16.66 -23.75
N ALA A 71 -8.19 -17.72 -23.94
CA ALA A 71 -7.78 -19.09 -23.62
C ALA A 71 -6.44 -19.52 -24.24
N ASP A 72 -6.23 -19.19 -25.53
CA ASP A 72 -4.98 -19.51 -26.26
C ASP A 72 -3.82 -18.57 -25.94
N GLN A 73 -4.09 -17.42 -25.31
CA GLN A 73 -3.12 -16.37 -25.01
C GLN A 73 -2.86 -16.21 -23.51
N LEU A 74 -3.61 -16.88 -22.63
CA LEU A 74 -3.53 -16.70 -21.19
C LEU A 74 -2.16 -17.13 -20.69
N ALA A 75 -1.39 -16.18 -20.18
CA ALA A 75 -0.08 -16.43 -19.59
C ALA A 75 -0.16 -16.52 -18.07
N CYS A 76 -0.75 -15.52 -17.43
CA CYS A 76 -0.83 -15.48 -15.98
C CYS A 76 -1.94 -14.58 -15.44
N LEU A 77 -2.20 -14.73 -14.15
CA LEU A 77 -2.94 -13.80 -13.30
C LEU A 77 -1.96 -13.17 -12.30
N MET A 78 -2.03 -11.86 -12.12
CA MET A 78 -1.43 -11.19 -10.96
C MET A 78 -2.50 -10.92 -9.91
N VAL A 79 -2.32 -11.42 -8.70
CA VAL A 79 -3.25 -11.22 -7.57
C VAL A 79 -2.49 -10.70 -6.35
N THR A 80 -3.15 -9.91 -5.50
CA THR A 80 -2.63 -9.52 -4.17
C THR A 80 -3.45 -10.25 -3.12
N TYR A 81 -2.81 -10.89 -2.14
CA TYR A 81 -3.53 -11.58 -1.07
C TYR A 81 -2.95 -11.24 0.32
N PRO A 82 -3.76 -10.87 1.33
CA PRO A 82 -5.12 -10.33 1.16
C PRO A 82 -5.12 -9.15 0.17
N SER A 83 -6.27 -8.84 -0.41
CA SER A 83 -6.36 -7.82 -1.47
C SER A 83 -5.89 -6.45 -0.96
N THR A 84 -5.64 -5.53 -1.88
CA THR A 84 -5.33 -4.12 -1.57
C THR A 84 -6.48 -3.38 -0.89
N HIS A 85 -7.66 -3.99 -0.82
CA HIS A 85 -8.79 -3.51 -0.02
C HIS A 85 -8.71 -3.93 1.46
N GLY A 86 -7.66 -4.66 1.86
CA GLY A 86 -7.48 -5.14 3.22
C GLY A 86 -8.42 -6.28 3.60
N VAL A 87 -8.86 -7.10 2.64
CA VAL A 87 -9.80 -8.21 2.89
C VAL A 87 -9.27 -9.56 2.40
N PHE A 88 -9.59 -10.61 3.15
CA PHE A 88 -9.33 -12.00 2.74
C PHE A 88 -10.45 -12.49 1.82
N GLU A 89 -10.14 -12.65 0.54
CA GLU A 89 -11.07 -13.26 -0.43
C GLU A 89 -11.21 -14.76 -0.14
N THR A 90 -12.45 -15.23 -0.01
CA THR A 90 -12.75 -16.66 0.25
C THR A 90 -12.62 -17.53 -1.00
N THR A 91 -12.60 -16.91 -2.18
CA THR A 91 -12.54 -17.54 -3.50
C THR A 91 -11.11 -17.66 -4.03
N ILE A 92 -10.07 -17.25 -3.29
CA ILE A 92 -8.69 -17.17 -3.81
C ILE A 92 -8.18 -18.49 -4.42
N ARG A 93 -8.48 -19.64 -3.79
CA ARG A 93 -8.07 -20.95 -4.31
C ARG A 93 -8.86 -21.36 -5.56
N GLU A 94 -10.13 -20.96 -5.65
CA GLU A 94 -10.93 -21.14 -6.87
C GLU A 94 -10.33 -20.32 -8.00
N ILE A 95 -10.00 -19.05 -7.75
CA ILE A 95 -9.39 -18.13 -8.70
C ILE A 95 -8.08 -18.71 -9.26
N CYS A 96 -7.17 -19.17 -8.39
CA CYS A 96 -5.93 -19.81 -8.82
C CYS A 96 -6.21 -21.07 -9.65
N GLY A 97 -7.13 -21.93 -9.20
CA GLY A 97 -7.51 -23.14 -9.92
C GLY A 97 -8.09 -22.88 -11.31
N LEU A 98 -8.86 -21.80 -11.50
CA LEU A 98 -9.40 -21.43 -12.81
C LEU A 98 -8.31 -21.02 -13.79
N VAL A 99 -7.32 -20.27 -13.33
CA VAL A 99 -6.18 -19.84 -14.16
C VAL A 99 -5.32 -21.05 -14.54
N HIS A 100 -5.02 -21.92 -13.57
CA HIS A 100 -4.28 -23.15 -13.81
C HIS A 100 -5.00 -24.10 -14.79
N ALA A 101 -6.32 -24.26 -14.65
CA ALA A 101 -7.12 -25.09 -15.55
C ALA A 101 -7.11 -24.60 -17.00
N ALA A 102 -6.88 -23.30 -17.22
CA ALA A 102 -6.73 -22.69 -18.53
C ALA A 102 -5.26 -22.62 -19.02
N GLY A 103 -4.33 -23.22 -18.28
CA GLY A 103 -2.91 -23.29 -18.63
C GLY A 103 -2.11 -22.02 -18.31
N GLY A 104 -2.70 -21.06 -17.59
CA GLY A 104 -1.98 -19.89 -17.08
C GLY A 104 -1.30 -20.18 -15.73
N LEU A 105 -0.40 -19.29 -15.33
CA LEU A 105 0.29 -19.30 -14.04
C LEU A 105 -0.24 -18.19 -13.10
N VAL A 106 0.03 -18.30 -11.81
CA VAL A 106 -0.40 -17.34 -10.80
C VAL A 106 0.81 -16.65 -10.19
N TYR A 107 0.87 -15.34 -10.41
CA TYR A 107 1.76 -14.44 -9.69
C TYR A 107 1.01 -13.85 -8.50
N MET A 108 1.56 -14.00 -7.29
CA MET A 108 1.07 -13.30 -6.10
C MET A 108 1.98 -12.11 -5.75
N ASP A 109 1.39 -10.93 -5.67
CA ASP A 109 1.97 -9.79 -4.99
C ASP A 109 1.96 -10.05 -3.48
N GLY A 110 3.15 -10.22 -2.90
CA GLY A 110 3.34 -10.48 -1.47
C GLY A 110 3.63 -9.23 -0.64
N ALA A 111 3.29 -8.02 -1.12
CA ALA A 111 3.38 -6.81 -0.32
C ALA A 111 2.55 -6.91 0.98
N ASN A 112 1.44 -7.64 0.95
CA ASN A 112 0.51 -7.81 2.08
C ASN A 112 0.81 -9.07 2.93
N MET A 113 2.04 -9.60 2.84
CA MET A 113 2.43 -10.82 3.57
C MET A 113 2.40 -10.68 5.09
N ASN A 114 2.38 -9.46 5.64
CA ASN A 114 2.26 -9.27 7.09
C ASN A 114 0.95 -9.82 7.66
N ALA A 115 -0.08 -9.99 6.81
CA ALA A 115 -1.33 -10.66 7.14
C ALA A 115 -1.30 -12.19 6.96
N GLN A 116 -0.20 -12.78 6.47
CA GLN A 116 -0.13 -14.21 6.14
C GLN A 116 0.88 -15.02 6.95
N VAL A 117 2.02 -14.42 7.32
CA VAL A 117 3.16 -15.16 7.90
C VAL A 117 2.73 -16.00 9.11
N GLY A 118 3.01 -17.30 9.05
CA GLY A 118 2.67 -18.25 10.13
C GLY A 118 1.19 -18.69 10.19
N LEU A 119 0.32 -18.16 9.33
CA LEU A 119 -1.11 -18.52 9.20
C LEU A 119 -1.43 -19.22 7.87
N THR A 120 -0.86 -18.74 6.77
CA THR A 120 -1.00 -19.32 5.42
C THR A 120 0.27 -19.05 4.61
N SER A 121 0.32 -19.46 3.34
CA SER A 121 1.43 -19.17 2.45
C SER A 121 0.98 -19.02 0.99
N PRO A 122 1.79 -18.36 0.13
CA PRO A 122 1.49 -18.25 -1.30
C PRO A 122 1.26 -19.62 -1.96
N GLY A 123 2.05 -20.63 -1.59
CA GLY A 123 1.91 -22.00 -2.12
C GLY A 123 0.59 -22.68 -1.71
N VAL A 124 0.09 -22.42 -0.49
CA VAL A 124 -1.18 -22.99 -0.02
C VAL A 124 -2.39 -22.41 -0.78
N ILE A 125 -2.32 -21.13 -1.16
CA ILE A 125 -3.39 -20.50 -1.94
C ILE A 125 -3.35 -20.85 -3.43
N GLY A 126 -2.21 -21.36 -3.93
CA GLY A 126 -2.02 -21.77 -5.33
C GLY A 126 -1.22 -20.78 -6.18
N ALA A 127 -0.36 -19.95 -5.57
CA ALA A 127 0.56 -19.09 -6.31
C ALA A 127 1.79 -19.88 -6.79
N ASP A 128 2.20 -19.66 -8.04
CA ASP A 128 3.41 -20.24 -8.63
C ASP A 128 4.65 -19.40 -8.37
N VAL A 129 4.48 -18.08 -8.26
CA VAL A 129 5.56 -17.14 -7.93
C VAL A 129 5.02 -16.03 -7.05
N CYS A 130 5.83 -15.59 -6.09
CA CYS A 130 5.51 -14.50 -5.19
C CYS A 130 6.75 -13.64 -4.96
N HIS A 131 6.63 -12.31 -5.07
CA HIS A 131 7.65 -11.45 -4.49
C HIS A 131 7.31 -11.09 -3.04
N LEU A 132 8.33 -10.81 -2.23
CA LEU A 132 8.17 -10.29 -0.87
C LEU A 132 8.72 -8.86 -0.79
N ASN A 133 8.09 -7.98 -0.03
CA ASN A 133 8.68 -6.69 0.31
C ASN A 133 9.44 -6.81 1.64
N LEU A 134 10.75 -7.03 1.59
CA LEU A 134 11.55 -7.13 2.82
C LEU A 134 11.55 -5.82 3.64
N HIS A 135 11.32 -4.69 2.97
CA HIS A 135 11.21 -3.35 3.53
C HIS A 135 9.80 -3.00 4.03
N LYS A 136 8.87 -3.94 3.96
CA LYS A 136 7.56 -3.87 4.62
C LYS A 136 7.52 -4.94 5.71
N THR A 137 7.18 -6.17 5.32
CA THR A 137 6.94 -7.31 6.22
C THR A 137 8.16 -7.76 7.03
N PHE A 138 9.38 -7.53 6.54
CA PHE A 138 10.60 -8.10 7.14
C PHE A 138 11.62 -7.04 7.56
N CYS A 139 11.12 -5.90 8.01
CA CYS A 139 11.81 -4.89 8.83
C CYS A 139 12.99 -4.14 8.18
N ILE A 140 13.29 -4.30 6.89
CA ILE A 140 14.24 -3.36 6.24
C ILE A 140 13.64 -1.94 6.35
N PRO A 141 14.40 -0.94 6.82
CA PRO A 141 13.86 0.40 7.05
C PRO A 141 13.44 1.08 5.74
N HIS A 142 12.32 1.80 5.78
CA HIS A 142 11.74 2.49 4.62
C HIS A 142 12.64 3.61 4.05
N GLY A 143 13.51 4.21 4.88
CA GLY A 143 14.55 5.16 4.46
C GLY A 143 14.09 6.42 3.73
N GLY A 144 12.82 6.81 3.85
CA GLY A 144 12.26 7.97 3.14
C GLY A 144 11.96 7.71 1.66
N GLY A 145 11.87 6.44 1.24
CA GLY A 145 11.58 6.05 -0.16
C GLY A 145 12.52 4.97 -0.71
N GLY A 146 13.25 4.25 0.15
CA GLY A 146 14.25 3.26 -0.20
C GLY A 146 15.41 3.28 0.80
N PRO A 147 16.19 2.19 0.92
CA PRO A 147 16.26 1.06 0.00
C PRO A 147 15.19 -0.02 0.26
N GLY A 148 15.05 -0.94 -0.70
CA GLY A 148 14.20 -2.11 -0.57
C GLY A 148 14.76 -3.31 -1.31
N VAL A 149 14.47 -4.51 -0.81
CA VAL A 149 14.78 -5.78 -1.49
C VAL A 149 13.48 -6.52 -1.76
N GLY A 150 13.33 -7.01 -2.99
CA GLY A 150 12.15 -7.73 -3.47
C GLY A 150 12.47 -9.14 -3.97
N PRO A 151 12.85 -10.09 -3.08
CA PRO A 151 13.14 -11.46 -3.50
C PRO A 151 11.88 -12.14 -4.03
N ILE A 152 12.06 -13.11 -4.92
CA ILE A 152 10.97 -13.97 -5.39
C ILE A 152 11.11 -15.38 -4.82
N GLY A 153 10.01 -15.95 -4.35
CA GLY A 153 9.84 -17.38 -4.13
C GLY A 153 9.05 -17.97 -5.29
N VAL A 154 9.46 -19.13 -5.80
CA VAL A 154 8.84 -19.79 -6.94
C VAL A 154 8.54 -21.26 -6.65
N ALA A 155 7.53 -21.80 -7.31
CA ALA A 155 7.27 -23.24 -7.36
C ALA A 155 8.39 -23.97 -8.10
N GLU A 156 8.56 -25.27 -7.81
CA GLU A 156 9.69 -26.08 -8.29
C GLU A 156 9.87 -26.02 -9.82
N HIS A 157 8.78 -26.07 -10.58
CA HIS A 157 8.82 -26.04 -12.04
C HIS A 157 9.31 -24.70 -12.65
N LEU A 158 9.41 -23.65 -11.85
CA LEU A 158 9.94 -22.34 -12.26
C LEU A 158 11.41 -22.12 -11.84
N VAL A 159 11.96 -22.97 -10.97
CA VAL A 159 13.35 -22.88 -10.47
C VAL A 159 14.39 -22.81 -11.61
N PRO A 160 14.29 -23.62 -12.69
CA PRO A 160 15.28 -23.59 -13.78
C PRO A 160 15.46 -22.20 -14.41
N PHE A 161 14.43 -21.35 -14.35
CA PHE A 161 14.35 -20.07 -15.05
C PHE A 161 14.66 -18.86 -14.16
N LEU A 162 15.07 -19.06 -12.91
CA LEU A 162 15.40 -17.95 -12.00
C LEU A 162 16.50 -17.04 -12.57
N PRO A 163 16.57 -15.75 -12.16
CA PRO A 163 17.55 -14.81 -12.69
C PRO A 163 19.00 -15.28 -12.53
N GLY A 164 19.76 -15.25 -13.63
CA GLY A 164 21.20 -15.42 -13.65
C GLY A 164 21.97 -14.10 -13.53
N HIS A 165 23.30 -14.17 -13.61
CA HIS A 165 24.18 -12.99 -13.60
C HIS A 165 25.42 -13.20 -14.49
N PRO A 166 25.86 -12.20 -15.28
CA PRO A 166 26.96 -12.38 -16.24
C PRO A 166 28.36 -12.53 -15.59
N VAL A 167 28.54 -12.04 -14.37
CA VAL A 167 29.85 -12.07 -13.67
C VAL A 167 29.95 -13.22 -12.66
N VAL A 168 28.83 -13.65 -12.09
CA VAL A 168 28.79 -14.65 -11.02
C VAL A 168 27.84 -15.74 -11.46
N ASN A 169 28.32 -16.99 -11.53
CA ASN A 169 27.47 -18.12 -11.82
C ASN A 169 26.58 -18.41 -10.60
N LEU A 170 25.27 -18.14 -10.73
CA LEU A 170 24.27 -18.39 -9.69
C LEU A 170 23.67 -19.80 -9.76
N GLY A 171 24.14 -20.63 -10.69
CA GLY A 171 23.49 -21.90 -11.03
C GLY A 171 22.24 -21.67 -11.89
N GLY A 172 21.38 -22.68 -11.94
CA GLY A 172 20.20 -22.71 -12.81
C GLY A 172 20.49 -23.42 -14.14
N GLU A 173 19.50 -24.16 -14.64
CA GLU A 173 19.62 -24.91 -15.89
C GLU A 173 19.39 -23.99 -17.10
N GLU A 174 18.38 -23.12 -17.02
CA GLU A 174 17.98 -22.20 -18.09
C GLU A 174 17.67 -20.80 -17.55
N PRO A 175 18.62 -20.16 -16.85
CA PRO A 175 18.36 -18.91 -16.15
C PRO A 175 17.98 -17.78 -17.11
N ILE A 176 17.03 -16.94 -16.73
CA ILE A 176 16.82 -15.66 -17.42
C ILE A 176 18.02 -14.73 -17.19
N GLY A 177 18.08 -13.65 -17.97
CA GLY A 177 19.11 -12.63 -17.82
C GLY A 177 19.07 -11.91 -16.46
N ALA A 178 20.11 -11.12 -16.18
CA ALA A 178 20.21 -10.36 -14.95
C ALA A 178 19.12 -9.27 -14.86
N VAL A 179 18.42 -9.23 -13.71
CA VAL A 179 17.39 -8.22 -13.38
C VAL A 179 17.90 -7.14 -12.42
N SER A 180 19.16 -7.26 -12.00
CA SER A 180 19.86 -6.35 -11.09
C SER A 180 21.35 -6.33 -11.44
N ALA A 181 22.00 -5.20 -11.18
CA ALA A 181 23.42 -5.01 -11.51
C ALA A 181 24.38 -5.85 -10.64
N ALA A 182 23.93 -6.24 -9.45
CA ALA A 182 24.64 -7.15 -8.56
C ALA A 182 23.85 -8.45 -8.41
N PRO A 183 24.51 -9.62 -8.26
CA PRO A 183 23.87 -10.93 -8.29
C PRO A 183 22.78 -11.13 -7.22
N TRP A 184 22.92 -10.50 -6.06
CA TRP A 184 21.95 -10.54 -4.96
C TRP A 184 21.41 -9.15 -4.59
N GLY A 185 21.48 -8.19 -5.52
CA GLY A 185 21.06 -6.81 -5.29
C GLY A 185 21.78 -6.18 -4.09
N SER A 186 21.02 -5.50 -3.23
CA SER A 186 21.51 -4.88 -1.99
C SER A 186 21.71 -5.92 -0.88
N ALA A 187 22.65 -6.85 -1.05
CA ALA A 187 22.83 -8.00 -0.17
C ALA A 187 23.08 -7.66 1.31
N SER A 188 23.76 -6.55 1.59
CA SER A 188 24.12 -6.16 2.96
C SER A 188 22.90 -5.96 3.87
N ILE A 189 21.81 -5.41 3.34
CA ILE A 189 20.58 -5.12 4.10
C ILE A 189 19.67 -6.34 4.27
N CYS A 190 19.91 -7.44 3.55
CA CYS A 190 19.19 -8.71 3.79
C CYS A 190 19.45 -9.28 5.19
N THR A 191 20.56 -8.90 5.83
CA THR A 191 20.87 -9.27 7.22
C THR A 191 19.83 -8.77 8.22
N ILE A 192 19.14 -7.67 7.92
CA ILE A 192 18.06 -7.12 8.77
C ILE A 192 16.89 -8.11 8.83
N SER A 193 16.40 -8.53 7.67
CA SER A 193 15.32 -9.52 7.58
C SER A 193 15.74 -10.87 8.13
N TRP A 194 16.98 -11.29 7.92
CA TRP A 194 17.51 -12.50 8.54
C TRP A 194 17.47 -12.44 10.08
N MET A 195 17.93 -11.32 10.66
CA MET A 195 17.89 -11.10 12.11
C MET A 195 16.46 -11.10 12.65
N TYR A 196 15.52 -10.45 11.97
CA TYR A 196 14.10 -10.46 12.34
C TYR A 196 13.56 -11.90 12.41
N LEU A 197 13.75 -12.67 11.33
CA LEU A 197 13.31 -14.07 11.27
C LEU A 197 13.97 -14.93 12.38
N ALA A 198 15.27 -14.77 12.59
CA ALA A 198 16.04 -15.55 13.57
C ALA A 198 15.63 -15.24 15.02
N MET A 199 15.37 -13.97 15.35
CA MET A 199 14.99 -13.55 16.70
C MET A 199 13.52 -13.86 17.02
N MET A 200 12.62 -13.70 16.04
CA MET A 200 11.20 -13.92 16.26
C MET A 200 10.86 -15.42 16.32
N GLY A 201 11.53 -16.23 15.50
CA GLY A 201 11.17 -17.64 15.33
C GLY A 201 9.73 -17.84 14.81
N ALA A 202 9.31 -19.09 14.65
CA ALA A 202 8.00 -19.40 14.06
C ALA A 202 6.82 -18.84 14.89
N ASP A 203 6.88 -18.97 16.21
CA ASP A 203 5.79 -18.52 17.08
C ASP A 203 5.72 -17.00 17.18
N GLY A 204 6.86 -16.31 17.24
CA GLY A 204 6.90 -14.85 17.22
C GLY A 204 6.38 -14.29 15.90
N LEU A 205 6.79 -14.86 14.76
CA LEU A 205 6.31 -14.45 13.45
C LEU A 205 4.79 -14.65 13.30
N ARG A 206 4.26 -15.80 13.74
CA ARG A 206 2.81 -16.03 13.76
C ARG A 206 2.09 -15.02 14.64
N ARG A 207 2.66 -14.73 15.82
CA ARG A 207 2.07 -13.76 16.76
C ARG A 207 2.07 -12.35 16.18
N ALA A 208 3.14 -11.92 15.50
CA ALA A 208 3.22 -10.65 14.81
C ALA A 208 2.04 -10.49 13.83
N THR A 209 1.86 -11.44 12.93
CA THR A 209 0.72 -11.42 11.98
C THR A 209 -0.64 -11.39 12.68
N GLN A 210 -0.84 -12.15 13.76
CA GLN A 210 -2.09 -12.11 14.53
C GLN A 210 -2.35 -10.73 15.16
N VAL A 211 -1.30 -10.07 15.67
CA VAL A 211 -1.42 -8.75 16.29
C VAL A 211 -1.62 -7.66 15.24
N ALA A 212 -0.98 -7.75 14.07
CA ALA A 212 -1.23 -6.82 12.96
C ALA A 212 -2.72 -6.85 12.54
N ILE A 213 -3.30 -8.04 12.38
CA ILE A 213 -4.73 -8.22 12.09
C ILE A 213 -5.61 -7.70 13.24
N LEU A 214 -5.23 -7.99 14.49
CA LEU A 214 -5.95 -7.52 15.67
C LEU A 214 -5.98 -5.99 15.75
N ASN A 215 -4.84 -5.33 15.56
CA ASN A 215 -4.71 -3.88 15.63
C ASN A 215 -5.54 -3.19 14.54
N ALA A 216 -5.53 -3.72 13.32
CA ALA A 216 -6.35 -3.19 12.23
C ALA A 216 -7.84 -3.33 12.50
N ASN A 217 -8.29 -4.49 13.00
CA ASN A 217 -9.68 -4.70 13.38
C ASN A 217 -10.09 -3.86 14.60
N TYR A 218 -9.16 -3.61 15.53
CA TYR A 218 -9.38 -2.69 16.66
C TYR A 218 -9.66 -1.28 16.16
N LEU A 219 -8.80 -0.74 15.28
CA LEU A 219 -8.99 0.58 14.70
C LEU A 219 -10.29 0.66 13.90
N SER A 220 -10.56 -0.31 13.01
CA SER A 220 -11.79 -0.37 12.22
C SER A 220 -13.04 -0.37 13.12
N ALA A 221 -13.06 -1.18 14.18
CA ALA A 221 -14.20 -1.26 15.10
C ALA A 221 -14.39 0.04 15.90
N ARG A 222 -13.30 0.68 16.35
CA ARG A 222 -13.36 1.94 17.12
C ARG A 222 -13.78 3.14 16.27
N LEU A 223 -13.46 3.13 14.97
CA LEU A 223 -13.74 4.23 14.05
C LEU A 223 -15.07 4.08 13.30
N GLU A 224 -15.65 2.88 13.24
CA GLU A 224 -16.88 2.59 12.49
C GLU A 224 -18.04 3.59 12.73
N PRO A 225 -18.32 4.06 13.97
CA PRO A 225 -19.39 5.04 14.18
C PRO A 225 -19.15 6.41 13.54
N TYR A 226 -17.90 6.70 13.15
CA TYR A 226 -17.44 8.01 12.71
C TYR A 226 -17.05 8.01 11.23
N PHE A 227 -16.40 6.94 10.78
CA PHE A 227 -15.95 6.70 9.41
C PHE A 227 -16.27 5.25 9.05
N ALA A 228 -17.10 5.05 8.03
CA ALA A 228 -17.47 3.70 7.59
C ALA A 228 -16.23 2.97 7.05
N THR A 229 -16.04 1.71 7.46
CA THR A 229 -15.07 0.84 6.82
C THR A 229 -15.61 0.35 5.48
N LEU A 230 -14.95 0.71 4.38
CA LEU A 230 -15.49 0.54 3.03
C LEU A 230 -15.65 -0.93 2.62
N TYR A 231 -14.67 -1.78 2.93
CA TYR A 231 -14.68 -3.19 2.57
C TYR A 231 -14.44 -4.06 3.79
N ARG A 232 -15.18 -5.16 3.88
CA ARG A 232 -15.08 -6.13 4.98
C ARG A 232 -15.18 -7.54 4.42
N GLY A 233 -14.36 -8.43 4.96
CA GLY A 233 -14.43 -9.86 4.69
C GLY A 233 -15.53 -10.56 5.52
N PRO A 234 -15.55 -11.90 5.49
CA PRO A 234 -16.45 -12.71 6.31
C PRO A 234 -16.41 -12.33 7.79
N GLY A 235 -17.58 -12.29 8.43
CA GLY A 235 -17.71 -11.89 9.84
C GLY A 235 -17.53 -10.39 10.09
N GLY A 236 -17.47 -9.57 9.04
CA GLY A 236 -17.29 -8.12 9.16
C GLY A 236 -15.87 -7.71 9.50
N LEU A 237 -14.89 -8.60 9.36
CA LEU A 237 -13.49 -8.37 9.73
C LEU A 237 -12.67 -7.86 8.55
N VAL A 238 -11.58 -7.17 8.86
CA VAL A 238 -10.52 -6.80 7.92
C VAL A 238 -9.28 -7.66 8.14
N ALA A 239 -8.30 -7.58 7.25
CA ALA A 239 -7.00 -8.21 7.40
C ALA A 239 -6.07 -7.33 8.26
N HIS A 240 -4.85 -7.02 7.79
CA HIS A 240 -3.90 -6.12 8.47
C HIS A 240 -4.13 -4.63 8.24
N GLU A 241 -5.07 -4.26 7.36
CA GLU A 241 -5.35 -2.87 7.01
C GLU A 241 -6.84 -2.68 6.73
N SER A 242 -7.33 -1.44 6.78
CA SER A 242 -8.73 -1.10 6.49
C SER A 242 -8.84 0.22 5.75
N ILE A 243 -9.90 0.37 4.94
CA ILE A 243 -10.19 1.60 4.21
C ILE A 243 -11.32 2.35 4.89
N LEU A 244 -11.05 3.56 5.35
CA LEU A 244 -12.04 4.50 5.87
C LEU A 244 -12.65 5.29 4.70
N ASP A 245 -13.98 5.23 4.56
CA ASP A 245 -14.70 5.96 3.51
C ASP A 245 -14.97 7.40 3.94
N LEU A 246 -14.34 8.34 3.25
CA LEU A 246 -14.52 9.78 3.47
C LEU A 246 -15.33 10.43 2.33
N ARG A 247 -15.77 9.67 1.32
CA ARG A 247 -16.40 10.21 0.11
C ARG A 247 -17.82 10.72 0.35
N SER A 248 -18.43 10.35 1.47
CA SER A 248 -19.74 10.87 1.88
C SER A 248 -19.68 12.35 2.24
N PHE A 249 -18.54 12.84 2.72
CA PHE A 249 -18.35 14.24 3.10
C PHE A 249 -18.28 15.13 1.84
N LYS A 250 -19.14 16.16 1.78
CA LYS A 250 -19.30 16.98 0.56
C LYS A 250 -18.34 18.17 0.49
N ILE A 251 -17.99 18.72 1.64
CA ILE A 251 -17.16 19.94 1.74
C ILE A 251 -15.72 19.58 2.09
N VAL A 252 -15.55 18.63 3.01
CA VAL A 252 -14.24 18.16 3.49
C VAL A 252 -13.76 17.01 2.62
N THR A 253 -12.50 17.04 2.20
CA THR A 253 -11.87 15.97 1.41
C THR A 253 -10.99 15.07 2.28
N ALA A 254 -10.61 13.91 1.75
CA ALA A 254 -9.61 13.06 2.41
C ALA A 254 -8.25 13.75 2.57
N GLU A 255 -7.88 14.66 1.66
CA GLU A 255 -6.67 15.47 1.79
C GLU A 255 -6.75 16.44 2.97
N ASP A 256 -7.91 17.08 3.21
CA ASP A 256 -8.08 17.95 4.37
C ASP A 256 -7.84 17.19 5.68
N VAL A 257 -8.40 15.98 5.80
CA VAL A 257 -8.18 15.10 6.95
C VAL A 257 -6.71 14.70 7.07
N ALA A 258 -6.06 14.34 5.96
CA ALA A 258 -4.65 13.99 5.93
C ALA A 258 -3.75 15.15 6.40
N LYS A 259 -4.02 16.38 5.98
CA LYS A 259 -3.28 17.56 6.47
C LYS A 259 -3.60 17.86 7.92
N ARG A 260 -4.86 17.70 8.34
CA ARG A 260 -5.28 17.96 9.72
C ARG A 260 -4.64 17.00 10.71
N LEU A 261 -4.45 15.73 10.35
CA LEU A 261 -3.73 14.75 11.18
C LEU A 261 -2.31 15.21 11.58
N MET A 262 -1.65 16.03 10.76
CA MET A 262 -0.33 16.61 11.11
C MET A 262 -0.41 17.49 12.36
N ASP A 263 -1.50 18.23 12.53
CA ASP A 263 -1.73 19.05 13.73
C ASP A 263 -1.96 18.20 14.98
N PHE A 264 -2.41 16.95 14.78
CA PHE A 264 -2.55 15.93 15.82
C PHE A 264 -1.27 15.12 16.05
N GLY A 265 -0.18 15.43 15.34
CA GLY A 265 1.11 14.75 15.48
C GLY A 265 1.22 13.42 14.72
N PHE A 266 0.35 13.18 13.75
CA PHE A 266 0.36 11.97 12.92
C PHE A 266 0.76 12.27 11.48
N HIS A 267 1.56 11.37 10.90
CA HIS A 267 1.61 11.25 9.45
C HIS A 267 0.28 10.65 8.97
N ALA A 268 -0.23 11.14 7.83
CA ALA A 268 -1.48 10.61 7.28
C ALA A 268 -1.34 9.14 6.85
N PRO A 269 -2.40 8.33 6.96
CA PRO A 269 -2.47 7.04 6.29
C PRO A 269 -2.37 7.17 4.77
N THR A 270 -2.34 6.05 4.06
CA THR A 270 -2.31 6.03 2.59
C THR A 270 -3.55 6.75 2.04
N LEU A 271 -3.33 7.78 1.23
CA LEU A 271 -4.37 8.70 0.76
C LEU A 271 -4.83 8.34 -0.65
N SER A 272 -6.15 8.23 -0.85
CA SER A 272 -6.80 8.10 -2.16
C SER A 272 -6.37 6.90 -3.02
N TRP A 273 -5.81 5.86 -2.39
CA TRP A 273 -5.51 4.59 -3.04
C TRP A 273 -5.81 3.43 -2.05
N PRO A 274 -6.39 2.31 -2.52
CA PRO A 274 -6.80 1.99 -3.89
C PRO A 274 -8.10 2.70 -4.35
N VAL A 275 -8.83 3.35 -3.44
CA VAL A 275 -10.06 4.08 -3.76
C VAL A 275 -9.84 5.59 -3.62
N ALA A 276 -10.20 6.35 -4.66
CA ALA A 276 -10.06 7.80 -4.62
C ALA A 276 -10.95 8.42 -3.52
N GLY A 277 -10.40 9.37 -2.74
CA GLY A 277 -11.15 10.06 -1.69
C GLY A 277 -11.32 9.26 -0.39
N THR A 278 -10.53 8.22 -0.17
CA THR A 278 -10.52 7.43 1.08
C THR A 278 -9.15 7.50 1.79
N LEU A 279 -9.08 6.96 3.00
CA LEU A 279 -7.81 6.73 3.72
C LEU A 279 -7.67 5.23 4.01
N MET A 280 -6.52 4.64 3.69
CA MET A 280 -6.20 3.25 4.01
C MET A 280 -5.21 3.20 5.17
N VAL A 281 -5.60 2.51 6.24
CA VAL A 281 -4.93 2.51 7.55
C VAL A 281 -4.38 1.13 7.86
N GLU A 282 -3.07 1.03 8.04
CA GLU A 282 -2.33 -0.16 8.47
C GLU A 282 -1.53 0.18 9.74
N PRO A 283 -1.92 -0.30 10.93
CA PRO A 283 -1.21 0.02 12.17
C PRO A 283 0.02 -0.84 12.43
N THR A 284 0.15 -1.99 11.76
CA THR A 284 1.12 -3.04 12.07
C THR A 284 0.97 -3.61 13.50
N GLU A 285 1.77 -4.62 13.82
CA GLU A 285 1.86 -5.24 15.13
C GLU A 285 2.75 -4.50 16.13
N SER A 286 3.56 -3.56 15.65
CA SER A 286 4.59 -2.90 16.46
C SER A 286 4.07 -1.70 17.25
N GLU A 287 2.90 -1.18 16.89
CA GLU A 287 2.28 -0.05 17.59
C GLU A 287 1.54 -0.52 18.84
N SER A 288 1.76 0.21 19.94
CA SER A 288 1.10 -0.08 21.21
C SER A 288 -0.37 0.33 21.16
N ARG A 289 -1.18 -0.24 22.04
CA ARG A 289 -2.60 0.13 22.14
C ARG A 289 -2.77 1.62 22.44
N GLU A 290 -1.89 2.21 23.24
CA GLU A 290 -1.91 3.63 23.57
C GLU A 290 -1.76 4.49 22.31
N GLU A 291 -0.90 4.11 21.37
CA GLU A 291 -0.74 4.83 20.10
C GLU A 291 -1.96 4.67 19.19
N LEU A 292 -2.52 3.45 19.13
CA LEU A 292 -3.78 3.21 18.42
C LEU A 292 -4.93 4.07 18.99
N ASP A 293 -5.02 4.17 20.32
CA ASP A 293 -6.02 4.99 21.00
C ASP A 293 -5.82 6.49 20.73
N ARG A 294 -4.57 6.98 20.65
CA ARG A 294 -4.27 8.36 20.23
C ARG A 294 -4.72 8.63 18.80
N PHE A 295 -4.50 7.70 17.87
CA PHE A 295 -4.97 7.83 16.49
C PHE A 295 -6.51 7.85 16.43
N VAL A 296 -7.17 7.00 17.22
CA VAL A 296 -8.64 6.99 17.34
C VAL A 296 -9.16 8.33 17.89
N GLU A 297 -8.55 8.86 18.95
CA GLU A 297 -8.90 10.17 19.52
C GLU A 297 -8.77 11.29 18.47
N ALA A 298 -7.66 11.32 17.73
CA ALA A 298 -7.43 12.28 16.66
C ALA A 298 -8.50 12.21 15.57
N MET A 299 -8.83 11.00 15.10
CA MET A 299 -9.83 10.81 14.06
C MET A 299 -11.24 11.18 14.55
N ILE A 300 -11.60 10.87 15.80
CA ILE A 300 -12.89 11.27 16.39
C ILE A 300 -12.99 12.79 16.52
N ALA A 301 -11.92 13.46 16.98
CA ALA A 301 -11.87 14.92 17.06
C ALA A 301 -12.00 15.56 15.67
N ILE A 302 -11.33 14.99 14.66
CA ILE A 302 -11.48 15.42 13.26
C ILE A 302 -12.92 15.19 12.76
N ARG A 303 -13.58 14.08 13.13
CA ARG A 303 -14.99 13.86 12.76
C ARG A 303 -15.91 14.92 13.34
N ALA A 304 -15.67 15.38 14.56
CA ALA A 304 -16.41 16.50 15.16
C ALA A 304 -16.15 17.81 14.40
N GLU A 305 -14.91 18.07 13.99
CA GLU A 305 -14.57 19.22 13.12
C GLU A 305 -15.28 19.16 11.76
N ILE A 306 -15.41 17.98 11.17
CA ILE A 306 -16.19 17.78 9.94
C ILE A 306 -17.66 18.12 10.18
N GLU A 307 -18.23 17.67 11.31
CA GLU A 307 -19.62 17.94 11.67
C GLU A 307 -19.90 19.43 11.87
N GLU A 308 -18.97 20.17 12.49
CA GLU A 308 -19.05 21.63 12.63
C GLU A 308 -19.18 22.30 11.25
N VAL A 309 -18.45 21.81 10.24
CA VAL A 309 -18.53 22.31 8.86
C VAL A 309 -19.87 21.91 8.21
N GLU A 310 -20.27 20.65 8.30
CA GLU A 310 -21.50 20.13 7.66
C GLU A 310 -22.78 20.75 8.22
N THR A 311 -22.80 21.04 9.52
CA THR A 311 -23.93 21.68 10.21
C THR A 311 -23.92 23.20 10.12
N GLY A 312 -22.92 23.80 9.45
CA GLY A 312 -22.81 25.25 9.26
C GLY A 312 -22.44 26.02 10.53
N ARG A 313 -21.85 25.35 11.54
CA ARG A 313 -21.34 26.00 12.77
C ARG A 313 -20.07 26.81 12.50
N VAL A 314 -19.30 26.46 11.48
CA VAL A 314 -18.09 27.18 11.04
C VAL A 314 -18.12 27.45 9.53
N ASP A 315 -17.32 28.41 9.06
CA ASP A 315 -17.21 28.70 7.63
C ASP A 315 -16.68 27.48 6.86
N PRO A 316 -17.32 27.05 5.75
CA PRO A 316 -16.89 25.87 4.98
C PRO A 316 -15.52 26.02 4.29
N ARG A 317 -14.98 27.23 4.19
CA ARG A 317 -13.71 27.57 3.53
C ARG A 317 -12.64 28.05 4.49
N ASP A 318 -13.00 28.58 5.66
CA ASP A 318 -12.06 29.08 6.67
C ASP A 318 -12.28 28.39 8.02
N ASN A 319 -11.70 27.20 8.16
CA ASN A 319 -11.82 26.34 9.33
C ASN A 319 -10.54 25.54 9.55
N LEU A 320 -10.49 24.78 10.65
CA LEU A 320 -9.32 23.99 11.04
C LEU A 320 -8.88 22.99 9.95
N LEU A 321 -9.81 22.36 9.25
CA LEU A 321 -9.54 21.36 8.22
C LEU A 321 -8.98 21.98 6.94
N LYS A 322 -9.53 23.11 6.49
CA LYS A 322 -9.09 23.81 5.27
C LYS A 322 -7.76 24.52 5.41
N ASN A 323 -7.46 24.99 6.62
CA ASN A 323 -6.23 25.73 6.92
C ASN A 323 -5.09 24.86 7.45
N ALA A 324 -5.34 23.57 7.71
CA ALA A 324 -4.28 22.65 8.08
C ALA A 324 -3.29 22.40 6.92
N PRO A 325 -2.01 22.16 7.21
CA PRO A 325 -1.41 22.11 8.54
C PRO A 325 -1.05 23.49 9.10
N HIS A 326 -0.98 23.61 10.43
CA HIS A 326 -0.65 24.86 11.13
C HIS A 326 0.81 24.84 11.60
N THR A 327 1.65 25.70 11.00
CA THR A 327 3.06 25.83 11.37
C THR A 327 3.25 26.62 12.67
N ALA A 328 4.46 26.51 13.25
CA ALA A 328 4.83 27.29 14.43
C ALA A 328 4.71 28.80 14.17
N ASP A 329 5.19 29.28 13.01
CA ASP A 329 5.15 30.70 12.63
C ASP A 329 3.72 31.25 12.57
N VAL A 330 2.80 30.47 11.99
CA VAL A 330 1.38 30.86 11.90
C VAL A 330 0.74 30.93 13.29
N VAL A 331 1.06 29.99 14.18
CA VAL A 331 0.46 29.91 15.53
C VAL A 331 1.06 30.95 16.49
N CYS A 332 2.36 31.24 16.37
CA CYS A 332 3.08 32.16 17.23
C CYS A 332 3.09 33.61 16.73
N GLY A 333 2.61 33.88 15.50
CA GLY A 333 2.57 35.23 14.94
C GLY A 333 1.78 36.22 15.80
N ASP A 334 2.08 37.52 15.67
CA ASP A 334 1.45 38.56 16.49
C ASP A 334 -0.05 38.71 16.22
N VAL A 335 -0.48 38.46 14.98
CA VAL A 335 -1.87 38.63 14.54
C VAL A 335 -2.50 37.26 14.27
N TRP A 336 -3.71 37.05 14.78
CA TRP A 336 -4.50 35.85 14.53
C TRP A 336 -5.88 36.22 13.96
N VAL A 337 -6.05 36.01 12.65
CA VAL A 337 -7.29 36.36 11.92
C VAL A 337 -8.18 35.16 11.64
N ARG A 338 -7.95 34.01 12.28
CA ARG A 338 -8.75 32.80 12.07
C ARG A 338 -9.97 32.77 13.00
N PRO A 339 -11.13 32.24 12.56
CA PRO A 339 -12.36 32.20 13.35
C PRO A 339 -12.37 31.09 14.41
N TYR A 340 -11.21 30.55 14.78
CA TYR A 340 -11.03 29.49 15.76
C TYR A 340 -9.74 29.75 16.55
N PRO A 341 -9.62 29.30 17.81
CA PRO A 341 -8.46 29.61 18.65
C PRO A 341 -7.20 28.85 18.24
N ARG A 342 -6.03 29.48 18.49
CA ARG A 342 -4.68 28.88 18.31
C ARG A 342 -4.53 27.54 19.00
N THR A 343 -5.15 27.37 20.16
CA THR A 343 -5.12 26.12 20.93
C THR A 343 -5.75 24.97 20.15
N ARG A 344 -6.88 25.18 19.48
CA ARG A 344 -7.47 24.15 18.59
C ARG A 344 -6.62 23.89 17.35
N ALA A 345 -5.91 24.90 16.85
CA ALA A 345 -5.01 24.73 15.72
C ALA A 345 -3.82 23.82 16.06
N ALA A 346 -3.08 24.13 17.15
CA ALA A 346 -1.81 23.48 17.47
C ALA A 346 -1.86 22.36 18.52
N TYR A 347 -2.82 22.42 19.45
CA TYR A 347 -2.94 21.49 20.59
C TYR A 347 -4.38 20.97 20.70
N PRO A 348 -4.91 20.31 19.65
CA PRO A 348 -6.30 19.85 19.62
C PRO A 348 -6.62 18.76 20.66
N VAL A 349 -5.60 18.05 21.18
CA VAL A 349 -5.71 17.08 22.27
C VAL A 349 -4.66 17.36 23.34
N GLU A 350 -4.94 16.98 24.58
CA GLU A 350 -4.10 17.31 25.74
C GLU A 350 -2.69 16.72 25.65
N GLY A 351 -2.56 15.49 25.14
CA GLY A 351 -1.28 14.79 25.02
C GLY A 351 -0.20 15.54 24.23
N LEU A 352 -0.60 16.41 23.30
CA LEU A 352 0.34 17.20 22.48
C LEU A 352 1.04 18.33 23.25
N ARG A 353 0.60 18.65 24.46
CA ARG A 353 1.28 19.66 25.30
C ARG A 353 2.61 19.17 25.83
N GLY A 354 2.78 17.86 26.01
CA GLY A 354 4.04 17.26 26.46
C GLY A 354 5.08 17.12 25.34
N ALA A 355 4.64 16.88 24.11
CA ALA A 355 5.51 16.77 22.93
C ALA A 355 4.76 17.23 21.68
N LYS A 356 5.30 18.24 20.98
CA LYS A 356 4.71 18.78 19.75
C LYS A 356 5.69 18.65 18.59
N PHE A 357 5.28 17.92 17.56
CA PHE A 357 5.90 17.98 16.24
C PHE A 357 5.25 19.10 15.44
N TRP A 358 6.06 20.00 14.87
CA TRP A 358 5.58 21.13 14.09
C TRP A 358 5.69 20.85 12.59
N PRO A 359 4.60 21.02 11.83
CA PRO A 359 4.67 21.15 10.38
C PRO A 359 5.61 22.32 10.03
N SER A 360 6.60 22.08 9.17
CA SER A 360 7.60 23.07 8.79
C SER A 360 7.09 24.09 7.77
N VAL A 361 6.08 23.73 7.00
CA VAL A 361 5.45 24.58 5.98
C VAL A 361 3.93 24.43 6.03
N GLY A 362 3.22 25.43 5.50
CA GLY A 362 1.78 25.35 5.27
C GLY A 362 1.42 24.33 4.19
N ARG A 363 0.14 24.31 3.81
CA ARG A 363 -0.35 23.40 2.76
C ARG A 363 0.37 23.69 1.43
N VAL A 364 0.96 22.65 0.86
CA VAL A 364 1.68 22.71 -0.43
C VAL A 364 0.70 22.96 -1.59
N ASP A 365 1.08 23.85 -2.51
CA ASP A 365 0.38 24.04 -3.78
C ASP A 365 0.95 23.08 -4.84
N ASN A 366 0.29 21.94 -5.00
CA ASN A 366 0.72 20.91 -5.94
C ASN A 366 0.68 21.40 -7.40
N VAL A 367 -0.36 22.17 -7.78
CA VAL A 367 -0.57 22.60 -9.17
C VAL A 367 0.45 23.66 -9.59
N HIS A 368 0.82 24.55 -8.67
CA HIS A 368 1.85 25.55 -8.95
C HIS A 368 3.20 24.90 -9.26
N GLY A 369 3.61 23.89 -8.50
CA GLY A 369 4.89 23.18 -8.71
C GLY A 369 4.97 22.52 -10.09
N ASP A 370 3.91 21.82 -10.51
CA ASP A 370 3.85 21.18 -11.83
C ASP A 370 3.88 22.18 -12.99
N ARG A 371 3.29 23.38 -12.79
CA ARG A 371 3.28 24.45 -13.80
C ARG A 371 4.59 25.23 -13.86
N ASN A 372 5.37 25.24 -12.79
CA ASN A 372 6.59 26.04 -12.63
C ASN A 372 7.74 25.13 -12.19
N LEU A 373 8.08 24.16 -13.03
CA LEU A 373 9.00 23.08 -12.68
C LEU A 373 10.42 23.60 -12.38
N VAL A 374 10.83 23.48 -11.11
CA VAL A 374 12.20 23.77 -10.65
C VAL A 374 12.71 22.55 -9.86
N CYS A 375 13.60 21.77 -10.49
CA CYS A 375 14.11 20.51 -9.94
C CYS A 375 15.56 20.57 -9.43
N THR A 376 16.13 21.78 -9.33
CA THR A 376 17.45 22.04 -8.73
C THR A 376 17.29 23.10 -7.66
N CYS A 377 18.28 23.23 -6.77
CA CYS A 377 18.29 24.34 -5.82
C CYS A 377 18.11 25.66 -6.57
N ALA A 378 17.11 26.45 -6.19
CA ALA A 378 16.97 27.80 -6.69
C ALA A 378 18.23 28.60 -6.30
N GLY A 379 18.76 29.39 -7.23
CA GLY A 379 19.85 30.30 -6.91
C GLY A 379 19.39 31.38 -5.93
N MET A 380 20.31 31.98 -5.16
CA MET A 380 20.02 33.08 -4.21
C MET A 380 19.25 34.25 -4.85
N GLU A 381 19.40 34.46 -6.16
CA GLU A 381 18.69 35.46 -6.95
C GLU A 381 17.16 35.27 -6.91
N ALA A 382 16.67 34.03 -6.82
CA ALA A 382 15.24 33.74 -6.67
C ALA A 382 14.67 34.18 -5.31
N HIS A 383 15.54 34.38 -4.31
CA HIS A 383 15.17 34.94 -3.01
C HIS A 383 15.35 36.47 -2.94
N SER A 384 15.93 37.09 -3.97
CA SER A 384 16.18 38.54 -4.01
C SER A 384 15.00 39.38 -4.54
N GLY A 385 13.90 38.73 -4.93
CA GLY A 385 12.70 39.36 -5.48
C GLY A 385 11.50 39.32 -4.54
N ALA A 386 11.54 40.07 -3.43
CA ALA A 386 10.39 40.65 -2.73
C ALA A 386 10.89 41.47 -1.53
N LEU A 387 11.21 42.75 -1.76
CA LEU A 387 11.16 43.80 -0.74
C LEU A 387 10.01 44.73 -1.05
#